data_AF-A0A9Q8ZZ27-F1
#
_entry.id   AF-A0A9Q8ZZ27-F1
#
_cell.length_a   1.000
_cell.length_b   1.000
_cell.length_c   1.000
_cell.angle_alpha   90.00
_cell.angle_beta   90.00
_cell.angle_gamma   90.00
#
_symmetry.space_group_name_H-M   'P 1'
#
loop_
_entity.id
_entity.type
_entity.pdbx_description
1 polymer ?
#
loop_
_entity_poly.entity_id
_entity_poly.type
_entity_poly.pdbx_seq_one_letter_code
_entity_poly.pdbx_strand_id
1 'polypeptide(L)'
;MSDPGMQTTLRDNIAALADRARAERRAAPLPARIADRITRFTGSMTFVAIHLTIYGLWIVANLGWIPGVPRFDPTFVILASEASVEAIFLSTFVLISQNRMAEQADRRADLDLHINLLAEHELTRLAALVGRIAERLDVPVEDREIETDVEPERVLDALDAQKT
;
A
#
# COMPACT_ATOMS: atom_id res chain seq x y z
N MET A 1 31.73 9.47 -16.81
CA MET A 1 31.88 10.82 -16.24
C MET A 1 30.51 11.46 -16.27
N SER A 2 29.76 11.34 -15.16
CA SER A 2 28.36 11.74 -15.10
C SER A 2 28.25 13.26 -15.14
N ASP A 3 27.50 13.81 -16.10
CA ASP A 3 27.33 15.24 -16.30
C ASP A 3 26.69 15.90 -15.05
N PRO A 4 27.36 16.89 -14.42
CA PRO A 4 26.82 17.58 -13.24
C PRO A 4 25.44 18.22 -13.48
N GLY A 5 25.11 18.59 -14.73
CA GLY A 5 23.79 19.10 -15.11
C GLY A 5 22.65 18.09 -14.94
N MET A 6 22.85 16.83 -15.33
CA MET A 6 21.85 15.76 -15.21
C MET A 6 21.46 15.50 -13.73
N GLN A 7 22.41 15.60 -12.80
CA GLN A 7 22.15 15.36 -11.38
C GLN A 7 21.37 16.48 -10.69
N THR A 8 21.50 17.74 -11.13
CA THR A 8 20.63 18.82 -10.64
C THR A 8 19.22 18.63 -11.16
N THR A 9 19.03 18.41 -12.46
CA THR A 9 17.70 18.27 -13.04
C THR A 9 16.93 17.07 -12.48
N LEU A 10 17.60 15.95 -12.20
CA LEU A 10 16.98 14.80 -11.52
C LEU A 10 16.58 15.13 -10.08
N ARG A 11 17.46 15.78 -9.31
CA ARG A 11 17.15 16.20 -7.92
C ARG A 11 16.01 17.21 -7.87
N ASP A 12 15.99 18.16 -8.79
CA ASP A 12 14.96 19.19 -8.89
C ASP A 12 13.60 18.60 -9.27
N ASN A 13 13.59 17.62 -10.20
CA ASN A 13 12.38 16.85 -10.52
C ASN A 13 11.89 16.00 -9.36
N ILE A 14 12.78 15.31 -8.64
CA ILE A 14 12.43 14.51 -7.46
C ILE A 14 11.86 15.42 -6.36
N ALA A 15 12.44 16.59 -6.14
CA ALA A 15 11.94 17.57 -5.18
C ALA A 15 10.55 18.08 -5.58
N ALA A 16 10.33 18.41 -6.86
CA ALA A 16 9.04 18.85 -7.38
C ALA A 16 7.94 17.77 -7.24
N LEU A 17 8.28 16.49 -7.50
CA LEU A 17 7.37 15.36 -7.31
C LEU A 17 7.04 15.13 -5.83
N ALA A 18 8.06 15.19 -4.96
CA ALA A 18 7.86 15.07 -3.52
C ALA A 18 6.97 16.19 -2.96
N ASP A 19 7.14 17.42 -3.44
CA ASP A 19 6.34 18.56 -3.00
C ASP A 19 4.90 18.51 -3.53
N ARG A 20 4.67 18.02 -4.75
CA ARG A 20 3.31 17.70 -5.24
C ARG A 20 2.62 16.64 -4.38
N ALA A 21 3.30 15.52 -4.12
CA ALA A 21 2.75 14.46 -3.27
C ALA A 21 2.45 14.95 -1.84
N ARG A 22 3.27 15.86 -1.29
CA ARG A 22 3.02 16.51 0.01
C ARG A 22 1.84 17.48 -0.06
N ALA A 23 1.71 18.25 -1.13
CA ALA A 23 0.60 19.18 -1.32
C ALA A 23 -0.74 18.44 -1.42
N GLU A 24 -0.80 17.33 -2.16
CA GLU A 24 -1.98 16.47 -2.26
C GLU A 24 -2.34 15.84 -0.91
N ARG A 25 -1.35 15.36 -0.15
CA ARG A 25 -1.58 14.85 1.22
C ARG A 25 -2.05 15.94 2.19
N ARG A 26 -1.61 17.19 2.02
CA ARG A 26 -2.05 18.35 2.84
C ARG A 26 -3.45 18.81 2.47
N ALA A 27 -3.85 18.64 1.22
CA ALA A 27 -5.19 18.92 0.72
C ALA A 27 -6.21 17.82 1.08
N ALA A 28 -5.78 16.75 1.76
CA ALA A 28 -6.68 15.68 2.18
C ALA A 28 -7.83 16.22 3.05
N PRO A 29 -9.08 15.92 2.70
CA PRO A 29 -10.24 16.43 3.43
C PRO A 29 -10.24 15.95 4.88
N LEU A 30 -10.83 16.73 5.79
CA LEU A 30 -10.83 16.46 7.24
C LEU A 30 -11.21 15.01 7.62
N PRO A 31 -12.22 14.37 6.99
CA PRO A 31 -12.56 12.97 7.29
C PRO A 31 -11.43 11.99 7.00
N ALA A 32 -10.66 12.20 5.92
CA ALA A 32 -9.53 11.35 5.57
C ALA A 32 -8.40 11.45 6.60
N ARG A 33 -8.15 12.66 7.11
CA ARG A 33 -7.15 12.91 8.16
C ARG A 33 -7.52 12.26 9.49
N ILE A 34 -8.82 12.24 9.81
CA ILE A 34 -9.34 11.56 11.01
C ILE A 34 -9.21 10.05 10.84
N ALA A 35 -9.63 9.49 9.70
CA ALA A 35 -9.50 8.08 9.41
C ALA A 35 -8.05 7.60 9.53
N ASP A 36 -7.08 8.33 8.95
CA ASP A 36 -5.65 8.01 9.07
C ASP A 36 -5.16 7.91 10.51
N ARG A 37 -5.61 8.84 11.36
CA ARG A 37 -5.20 8.89 12.76
C ARG A 37 -5.80 7.72 13.54
N ILE A 38 -7.07 7.41 13.27
CA ILE A 38 -7.77 6.28 13.88
C ILE A 38 -7.11 4.96 13.46
N THR A 39 -6.90 4.74 12.16
CA THR A 39 -6.23 3.53 11.65
C THR A 39 -4.86 3.32 12.31
N ARG A 40 -4.03 4.38 12.39
CA ARG A 40 -2.72 4.28 13.03
C ARG A 40 -2.81 3.97 14.51
N PHE A 41 -3.83 4.49 15.20
CA PHE A 41 -4.06 4.24 16.62
C PHE A 41 -4.57 2.82 16.87
N THR A 42 -5.62 2.40 16.18
CA THR A 42 -6.22 1.05 16.29
C THR A 42 -5.23 -0.06 15.92
N GLY A 43 -4.31 0.18 14.99
CA GLY A 43 -3.26 -0.78 14.63
C GLY A 43 -2.07 -0.84 15.59
N SER A 44 -2.09 -0.13 16.72
CA SER A 44 -0.95 -0.03 17.65
C SER A 44 -1.09 -0.96 18.86
N MET A 45 0.04 -1.44 19.40
CA MET A 45 0.05 -2.19 20.67
C MET A 45 -0.41 -1.35 21.86
N THR A 46 -0.24 -0.04 21.80
CA THR A 46 -0.73 0.88 22.83
C THR A 46 -2.26 0.84 22.94
N PHE A 47 -2.97 0.75 21.82
CA PHE A 47 -4.43 0.59 21.80
C PHE A 47 -4.87 -0.67 22.55
N VAL A 48 -4.22 -1.80 22.27
CA VAL A 48 -4.50 -3.08 22.94
C VAL A 48 -4.26 -2.98 24.44
N ALA A 49 -3.15 -2.38 24.86
CA ALA A 49 -2.82 -2.22 26.28
C ALA A 49 -3.85 -1.34 27.02
N ILE A 50 -4.33 -0.26 26.37
CA ILE A 50 -5.37 0.62 26.92
C ILE A 50 -6.67 -0.17 27.13
N HIS A 51 -7.14 -0.92 26.13
CA HIS A 51 -8.38 -1.71 26.23
C HIS A 51 -8.28 -2.80 27.30
N LEU A 52 -7.14 -3.50 27.35
CA LEU A 52 -6.90 -4.51 28.36
C LEU A 52 -6.95 -3.91 29.78
N THR A 53 -6.41 -2.70 29.96
CA THR A 53 -6.42 -1.99 31.24
C THR A 53 -7.83 -1.53 31.60
N ILE A 54 -8.57 -0.93 30.65
CA ILE A 54 -9.93 -0.43 30.86
C ILE A 54 -10.89 -1.58 31.20
N TYR A 55 -10.95 -2.61 30.36
CA TYR A 55 -11.82 -3.76 30.60
C TYR A 55 -11.38 -4.56 31.83
N GLY A 56 -10.07 -4.72 32.05
CA GLY A 56 -9.55 -5.36 33.25
C GLY A 56 -9.98 -4.63 34.53
N LEU A 57 -9.85 -3.30 34.56
CA LEU A 57 -10.29 -2.49 35.70
C LEU A 57 -11.81 -2.56 35.89
N TRP A 58 -12.58 -2.52 34.81
CA TRP A 58 -14.04 -2.65 34.86
C TRP A 58 -14.47 -3.99 35.46
N ILE A 59 -13.81 -5.09 35.05
CA ILE A 59 -14.07 -6.44 35.57
C ILE A 59 -13.74 -6.50 37.07
N VAL A 60 -12.55 -6.03 37.47
CA VAL A 60 -12.12 -6.03 38.88
C VAL A 60 -13.05 -5.20 39.76
N ALA A 61 -13.48 -4.03 39.28
CA ALA A 61 -14.43 -3.18 40.00
C ALA A 61 -15.80 -3.86 40.21
N ASN A 62 -16.27 -4.64 39.23
CA ASN A 62 -17.57 -5.32 39.30
C ASN A 62 -17.53 -6.72 39.92
N LEU A 63 -16.36 -7.31 40.12
CA LEU A 63 -16.18 -8.55 40.90
C LEU A 63 -16.55 -8.37 42.38
N GLY A 64 -16.55 -7.13 42.88
CA GLY A 64 -16.84 -6.79 44.27
C GLY A 64 -15.72 -7.18 45.24
N TRP A 65 -14.49 -7.24 44.74
CA TRP A 65 -13.28 -7.41 45.55
C TRP A 65 -12.85 -6.12 46.27
N ILE A 66 -13.39 -4.97 45.86
CA ILE A 66 -13.06 -3.66 46.41
C ILE A 66 -14.16 -3.26 47.43
N PRO A 67 -13.84 -3.16 48.73
CA PRO A 67 -14.79 -2.71 49.74
C PRO A 67 -15.26 -1.28 49.44
N GLY A 68 -16.58 -1.05 49.39
CA GLY A 68 -17.17 0.28 49.18
C GLY A 68 -17.53 0.64 47.73
N VAL A 69 -17.17 -0.19 46.74
CA VAL A 69 -17.60 0.00 45.34
C VAL A 69 -18.85 -0.85 45.06
N PRO A 70 -20.02 -0.25 44.76
CA PRO A 70 -21.20 -1.00 44.35
C PRO A 70 -21.00 -1.61 42.96
N ARG A 71 -21.47 -2.87 42.78
CA ARG A 71 -21.46 -3.56 41.49
C ARG A 71 -22.49 -2.91 40.55
N PHE A 72 -22.02 -2.09 39.62
CA PHE A 72 -22.87 -1.34 38.71
C PHE A 72 -23.16 -2.10 37.40
N ASP A 73 -22.34 -3.08 37.05
CA ASP A 73 -22.51 -3.97 35.90
C ASP A 73 -22.33 -5.46 36.32
N PRO A 74 -23.24 -6.03 37.13
CA PRO A 74 -23.05 -7.36 37.72
C PRO A 74 -23.08 -8.51 36.71
N THR A 75 -23.78 -8.33 35.60
CA THR A 75 -23.93 -9.32 34.52
C THR A 75 -23.00 -9.04 33.33
N PHE A 76 -22.19 -7.97 33.40
CA PHE A 76 -21.33 -7.50 32.31
C PHE A 76 -22.05 -7.16 31.01
N VAL A 77 -23.37 -6.94 31.05
CA VAL A 77 -24.18 -6.62 29.87
C VAL A 77 -23.82 -5.24 29.33
N ILE A 78 -23.50 -4.28 30.20
CA ILE A 78 -23.12 -2.93 29.77
C ILE A 78 -21.76 -2.99 29.07
N LEU A 79 -20.77 -3.65 29.68
CA LEU A 79 -19.45 -3.86 29.08
C LEU A 79 -19.55 -4.57 27.73
N ALA A 80 -20.31 -5.67 27.65
CA ALA A 80 -20.47 -6.41 26.41
C ALA A 80 -21.15 -5.58 25.32
N SER A 81 -22.16 -4.78 25.69
CA SER A 81 -22.89 -3.92 24.75
C SER A 81 -21.99 -2.82 24.19
N GLU A 82 -21.22 -2.15 25.06
CA GLU A 82 -20.27 -1.11 24.66
C GLU A 82 -19.16 -1.66 23.75
N ALA A 83 -18.53 -2.77 24.14
CA ALA A 83 -17.50 -3.44 23.34
C ALA A 83 -18.03 -3.87 21.96
N SER A 84 -19.29 -4.29 21.87
CA SER A 84 -19.91 -4.68 20.59
C SER A 84 -20.07 -3.50 19.64
N VAL A 85 -20.50 -2.34 20.16
CA VAL A 85 -20.65 -1.11 19.38
C VAL A 85 -19.27 -0.62 18.93
N GLU A 86 -18.29 -0.61 19.84
CA GLU A 86 -16.91 -0.26 19.54
C GLU A 86 -16.33 -1.15 18.42
N ALA A 87 -16.53 -2.47 18.50
CA ALA A 87 -16.05 -3.41 17.49
C ALA A 87 -16.62 -3.11 16.08
N ILE A 88 -17.88 -2.70 15.97
CA ILE A 88 -18.50 -2.31 14.68
C ILE A 88 -17.79 -1.06 14.11
N PHE A 89 -17.55 -0.05 14.94
CA PHE A 89 -16.83 1.15 14.50
C PHE A 89 -15.40 0.83 14.08
N LEU A 90 -14.66 0.04 14.87
CA LEU A 90 -13.29 -0.35 14.55
C LEU A 90 -13.23 -1.15 13.25
N SER A 91 -14.12 -2.13 13.07
CA SER A 91 -14.21 -2.92 11.83
C SER A 91 -14.47 -2.03 10.61
N THR A 92 -15.37 -1.05 10.75
CA THR A 92 -15.65 -0.08 9.67
C THR A 92 -14.42 0.77 9.34
N PHE A 93 -13.70 1.27 10.34
CA PHE A 93 -12.46 2.03 10.11
C PHE A 93 -11.35 1.18 9.49
N VAL A 94 -11.23 -0.08 9.91
CA VAL A 94 -10.30 -1.04 9.31
C VAL A 94 -10.67 -1.26 7.84
N LEU A 95 -11.95 -1.47 7.51
CA LEU A 95 -12.41 -1.67 6.14
C LEU A 95 -12.16 -0.44 5.25
N ILE A 96 -12.44 0.76 5.76
CA ILE A 96 -12.14 2.02 5.04
C ILE A 96 -10.64 2.12 4.76
N SER A 97 -9.79 1.78 5.73
CA SER A 97 -8.35 1.79 5.53
C SER A 97 -7.90 0.72 4.54
N GLN A 98 -8.49 -0.47 4.59
CA GLN A 98 -8.20 -1.57 3.66
C GLN A 98 -8.55 -1.18 2.23
N ASN A 99 -9.75 -0.63 1.99
CA ASN A 99 -10.18 -0.17 0.66
C ASN A 99 -9.21 0.86 0.07
N ARG A 100 -8.75 1.81 0.89
CA ARG A 100 -7.78 2.81 0.45
C ARG A 100 -6.40 2.24 0.18
N MET A 101 -5.95 1.26 0.97
CA MET A 101 -4.68 0.57 0.71
C MET A 101 -4.77 -0.26 -0.57
N ALA A 102 -5.91 -0.89 -0.84
CA ALA A 102 -6.18 -1.62 -2.08
C ALA A 102 -6.15 -0.67 -3.29
N GLU A 103 -6.84 0.47 -3.24
CA GLU A 103 -6.80 1.46 -4.32
C GLU A 103 -5.36 1.97 -4.59
N GLN A 104 -4.55 2.17 -3.54
CA GLN A 104 -3.14 2.54 -3.71
C GLN A 104 -2.28 1.41 -4.27
N ALA A 105 -2.59 0.15 -3.93
CA ALA A 105 -1.89 -1.01 -4.45
C ALA A 105 -2.20 -1.20 -5.95
N ASP A 106 -3.47 -1.08 -6.34
CA ASP A 106 -3.90 -1.17 -7.74
C ASP A 106 -3.21 -0.11 -8.60
N ARG A 107 -3.19 1.15 -8.16
CA ARG A 107 -2.47 2.22 -8.87
C ARG A 107 -0.97 1.95 -9.02
N ARG A 108 -0.34 1.31 -8.04
CA ARG A 108 1.08 0.92 -8.13
C ARG A 108 1.27 -0.20 -9.13
N ALA A 109 0.40 -1.20 -9.12
CA ALA A 109 0.44 -2.29 -10.09
C ALA A 109 0.30 -1.78 -11.54
N ASP A 110 -0.61 -0.84 -11.79
CA ASP A 110 -0.78 -0.22 -13.11
C ASP A 110 0.48 0.57 -13.54
N LEU A 111 1.09 1.31 -12.63
CA LEU A 111 2.33 2.04 -12.89
C LEU A 111 3.50 1.08 -13.18
N ASP A 112 3.63 0.02 -12.40
CA ASP A 112 4.68 -0.99 -12.58
C ASP A 112 4.52 -1.71 -13.92
N LEU A 113 3.29 -2.02 -14.33
CA LEU A 113 2.99 -2.58 -15.65
C LEU A 113 3.44 -1.64 -16.77
N HIS A 114 3.08 -0.35 -16.70
CA HIS A 114 3.50 0.62 -17.71
C HIS A 114 5.03 0.80 -17.78
N ILE A 115 5.71 0.82 -16.63
CA ILE A 115 7.17 0.90 -16.58
C ILE A 115 7.79 -0.34 -17.25
N ASN A 116 7.26 -1.54 -16.98
CA ASN A 116 7.74 -2.76 -17.60
C ASN A 116 7.55 -2.76 -19.12
N LEU A 117 6.37 -2.36 -19.62
CA LEU A 117 6.12 -2.25 -21.06
C LEU A 117 7.04 -1.22 -21.75
N LEU A 118 7.30 -0.09 -21.07
CA LEU A 118 8.24 0.91 -21.58
C LEU A 118 9.68 0.35 -21.61
N ALA A 119 10.08 -0.34 -20.54
CA ALA A 119 11.41 -0.96 -20.47
C ALA A 119 11.58 -2.04 -21.54
N GLU A 120 10.56 -2.86 -21.80
CA GLU A 120 10.55 -3.84 -22.88
C GLU A 120 10.70 -3.17 -24.24
N HIS A 121 9.94 -2.11 -24.52
CA HIS A 121 10.06 -1.34 -25.76
C HIS A 121 11.48 -0.74 -25.95
N GLU A 122 12.05 -0.17 -24.90
CA GLU A 122 13.41 0.37 -24.93
C GLU A 122 14.48 -0.73 -25.12
N LEU A 123 14.30 -1.89 -24.48
CA LEU A 123 15.17 -3.04 -24.63
C LEU A 123 15.15 -3.58 -26.06
N THR A 124 13.98 -3.74 -26.67
CA THR A 124 13.85 -4.16 -28.07
C THR A 124 14.53 -3.16 -29.01
N ARG A 125 14.39 -1.86 -28.74
CA ARG A 125 15.06 -0.81 -29.51
C ARG A 125 16.58 -0.86 -29.37
N LEU A 126 17.08 -1.12 -28.16
CA LEU A 126 18.51 -1.30 -27.90
C LEU A 126 19.04 -2.56 -28.59
N ALA A 127 18.31 -3.68 -28.52
CA ALA A 127 18.66 -4.91 -29.21
C ALA A 127 18.76 -4.68 -30.74
N ALA A 128 17.78 -3.99 -31.34
CA ALA A 128 17.80 -3.63 -32.75
C ALA A 128 18.96 -2.68 -33.13
N LEU A 129 19.35 -1.78 -32.23
CA LEU A 129 20.55 -0.94 -32.42
C LEU A 129 21.84 -1.77 -32.36
N VAL A 130 21.94 -2.69 -31.40
CA VAL A 130 23.09 -3.59 -31.24
C VAL A 130 23.21 -4.53 -32.45
N GLY A 131 22.10 -5.10 -32.92
CA GLY A 131 22.05 -5.94 -34.13
C GLY A 131 22.62 -5.20 -35.35
N ARG A 132 22.18 -3.96 -35.60
CA ARG A 132 22.73 -3.13 -36.69
C ARG A 132 24.23 -2.83 -36.56
N ILE A 133 24.75 -2.72 -35.33
CA ILE A 133 26.19 -2.54 -35.11
C ILE A 133 26.94 -3.84 -35.39
N ALA A 134 26.43 -4.99 -34.95
CA ALA A 134 27.02 -6.29 -35.20
C ALA A 134 27.10 -6.62 -36.69
N GLU A 135 26.02 -6.35 -37.45
CA GLU A 135 25.99 -6.43 -38.92
C GLU A 135 27.09 -5.57 -39.55
N ARG A 136 27.29 -4.35 -39.05
CA ARG A 136 28.31 -3.43 -39.60
C ARG A 136 29.74 -3.88 -39.32
N LEU A 137 29.94 -4.65 -38.26
CA LEU A 137 31.24 -5.17 -37.82
C LEU A 137 31.51 -6.61 -38.28
N ASP A 138 30.59 -7.21 -39.06
CA ASP A 138 30.67 -8.59 -39.53
C ASP A 138 30.83 -9.61 -38.39
N VAL A 139 30.22 -9.30 -37.23
CA VAL A 139 30.23 -10.17 -36.06
C VAL A 139 29.02 -11.11 -36.14
N PRO A 140 29.22 -12.44 -36.14
CA PRO A 140 28.10 -13.37 -36.14
C PRO A 140 27.36 -13.30 -34.79
N VAL A 141 26.07 -12.95 -34.83
CA VAL A 141 25.17 -12.98 -33.68
C VAL A 141 24.37 -14.29 -33.74
N GLU A 142 24.47 -15.14 -32.71
CA GLU A 142 23.57 -16.30 -32.58
C GLU A 142 22.22 -15.81 -32.01
N ASP A 143 21.29 -15.45 -32.90
CA ASP A 143 19.91 -15.07 -32.57
C ASP A 143 19.09 -16.28 -32.10
N ARG A 144 19.34 -16.78 -30.88
CA ARG A 144 18.55 -17.90 -30.35
C ARG A 144 17.35 -17.50 -29.49
N GLU A 145 17.19 -16.23 -29.10
CA GLU A 145 16.11 -15.88 -28.14
C GLU A 145 15.50 -14.47 -28.23
N ILE A 146 16.01 -13.56 -29.07
CA ILE A 146 15.56 -12.15 -29.06
C ILE A 146 14.30 -11.91 -29.92
N GLU A 147 13.94 -12.83 -30.80
CA GLU A 147 12.78 -12.73 -31.71
C GLU A 147 11.49 -13.38 -31.17
N THR A 148 11.39 -13.66 -29.87
CA THR A 148 10.08 -14.00 -29.31
C THR A 148 9.37 -12.70 -28.97
N ASP A 149 8.67 -12.15 -29.96
CA ASP A 149 7.66 -11.11 -29.79
C ASP A 149 6.57 -11.67 -28.88
N VAL A 150 6.76 -11.54 -27.56
CA VAL A 150 5.74 -11.94 -26.59
C VAL A 150 4.69 -10.85 -26.61
N GLU A 151 3.77 -10.93 -27.58
CA GLU A 151 2.65 -9.99 -27.68
C GLU A 151 1.99 -9.83 -26.29
N PRO A 152 1.92 -8.60 -25.73
CA PRO A 152 1.41 -8.37 -24.38
C PRO A 152 0.02 -8.99 -24.11
N GLU A 153 -0.81 -9.10 -25.15
CA GLU A 153 -2.13 -9.73 -25.07
C GLU A 153 -2.06 -11.23 -24.72
N ARG A 154 -1.04 -11.96 -25.19
CA ARG A 154 -0.87 -13.39 -24.85
C ARG A 154 -0.50 -13.61 -23.39
N VAL A 155 0.19 -12.66 -22.78
CA VAL A 155 0.54 -12.71 -21.35
C VAL A 155 -0.72 -12.43 -20.52
N LEU A 156 -1.54 -11.45 -20.92
CA LEU A 156 -2.81 -11.14 -20.25
C LEU A 156 -3.80 -12.30 -20.35
N ASP A 157 -3.98 -12.90 -21.53
CA ASP A 157 -4.83 -14.06 -21.74
C ASP A 157 -4.37 -15.28 -20.91
N ALA A 158 -3.05 -15.48 -20.77
CA ALA A 158 -2.49 -16.57 -19.96
C ALA A 158 -2.72 -16.36 -18.44
N LEU A 159 -2.72 -15.11 -17.97
CA LEU A 159 -3.00 -14.77 -16.57
C LEU A 159 -4.49 -14.94 -16.23
N ASP A 160 -5.39 -14.61 -17.16
CA ASP A 160 -6.83 -14.81 -16.99
C ASP A 160 -7.22 -16.30 -17.04
N ALA A 161 -6.55 -17.09 -17.89
CA ALA A 161 -6.75 -18.53 -17.95
C ALA A 161 -6.33 -19.28 -16.66
N GLN A 162 -5.40 -18.71 -15.87
CA GLN A 162 -4.92 -19.31 -14.63
C GLN A 162 -5.76 -18.90 -13.40
N LYS A 163 -6.67 -17.92 -13.55
CA LYS A 163 -7.55 -17.41 -12.49
C LYS A 163 -8.92 -18.11 -12.41
N THR A 164 -9.15 -19.13 -13.24
CA THR A 164 -10.34 -20.01 -13.21
C THR A 164 -10.02 -21.31 -12.50
#